data_AF-A0A0R1R4D6-F1
#
_entry.id   AF-A0A0R1R4D6-F1
#
_cell.length_a   1.000
_cell.length_b   1.000
_cell.length_c   1.000
_cell.angle_alpha   90.00
_cell.angle_beta   90.00
_cell.angle_gamma   90.00
#
_symmetry.space_group_name_H-M   'P 1'
#
loop_
_entity.id
_entity.type
_entity.pdbx_description
1 polymer ?
#
loop_
_entity_poly.entity_id
_entity_poly.type
_entity_poly.pdbx_seq_one_letter_code
_entity_poly.pdbx_strand_id
1 'polypeptide(L)'
;MIMAQSFNLVTDPWLRVVDRTTNQTQTVSLDEFFRHAQDYRQLAGDMRTQDLTILRFLLAILTTVYSRLDADDQPYDWLTIDQATSEVRATDEDAFDTEALWETWEQLSHAGHFSASVTRYLQQHLDRFDLFGAQPFYQVTAAEYDAVVPTKKRVATGTGQVAIKQINRRISESANSPALFAPKTADTKNDIELADLARWLITYQNFTGVTDKTKIETTEKFSNPAGWTYRLNPVFAQGDSLFESLLLNLVLVGPTVSDEVVQQRPVWESPSLQAYVDQRRKQLLPDNLAALYTDWSRLLHLEWDDQGHVQIFSAGLPMYSAEGALIEPMTTWRWDKKIATFRPAAQSLHSLGKAMWQNFGQYVKVTQSDQDHEPDLVRWLQDLKDRGLIPRT
;
A
#
# COMPACT_ATOMS: atom_id res chain seq x y z
N MET A 1 -7.40 34.90 1.43
CA MET A 1 -6.27 34.52 2.31
C MET A 1 -6.57 33.11 2.78
N ILE A 2 -6.10 32.10 2.05
CA ILE A 2 -6.34 30.70 2.40
C ILE A 2 -5.45 30.45 3.63
N MET A 3 -6.04 30.15 4.79
CA MET A 3 -5.25 29.71 5.94
C MET A 3 -4.41 28.52 5.49
N ALA A 4 -3.13 28.47 5.88
CA ALA A 4 -2.31 27.28 5.67
C ALA A 4 -3.04 26.09 6.31
N GLN A 5 -3.69 25.27 5.49
CA GLN A 5 -4.29 24.03 5.93
C GLN A 5 -3.12 23.09 6.23
N SER A 6 -3.17 22.42 7.38
CA SER A 6 -2.24 21.36 7.75
C SER A 6 -3.06 20.13 8.09
N PHE A 7 -2.64 18.97 7.59
CA PHE A 7 -3.25 17.69 7.94
C PHE A 7 -2.22 16.60 7.78
N ASN A 8 -1.64 16.17 8.88
CA ASN A 8 -0.57 15.19 8.92
C ASN A 8 -1.08 13.85 9.39
N LEU A 9 -0.97 12.82 8.55
CA LEU A 9 -1.48 11.48 8.83
C LEU A 9 -0.83 10.82 10.06
N VAL A 10 0.33 11.30 10.50
CA VAL A 10 1.00 10.80 11.72
C VAL A 10 0.32 11.31 12.98
N THR A 11 -0.10 12.57 13.00
CA THR A 11 -0.59 13.25 14.21
C THR A 11 -2.11 13.48 14.21
N ASP A 12 -2.70 13.71 13.05
CA ASP A 12 -4.11 14.02 12.90
C ASP A 12 -4.94 12.74 12.68
N PRO A 13 -6.15 12.65 13.27
CA PRO A 13 -7.00 11.49 13.09
C PRO A 13 -7.52 11.33 11.65
N TRP A 14 -7.25 10.19 11.03
CA TRP A 14 -7.74 9.87 9.68
C TRP A 14 -8.04 8.38 9.46
N LEU A 15 -7.45 7.49 10.26
CA LEU A 15 -7.60 6.06 10.12
C LEU A 15 -8.82 5.57 10.90
N ARG A 16 -9.79 4.97 10.21
CA ARG A 16 -11.01 4.46 10.85
C ARG A 16 -10.81 3.04 11.33
N VAL A 17 -11.06 2.79 12.61
CA VAL A 17 -10.91 1.49 13.26
C VAL A 17 -12.13 1.19 14.12
N VAL A 18 -12.36 -0.09 14.42
CA VAL A 18 -13.35 -0.50 15.44
C VAL A 18 -12.63 -0.88 16.71
N ASP A 19 -12.98 -0.23 17.82
CA ASP A 19 -12.49 -0.55 19.15
C ASP A 19 -12.94 -1.96 19.59
N ARG A 20 -12.05 -2.75 20.21
CA ARG A 20 -12.37 -4.13 20.64
C ARG A 20 -13.31 -4.17 21.84
N THR A 21 -13.17 -3.20 22.75
CA THR A 21 -13.90 -3.19 24.02
C THR A 21 -15.31 -2.65 23.84
N THR A 22 -15.43 -1.49 23.20
CA THR A 22 -16.68 -0.74 23.04
C THR A 22 -17.43 -1.11 21.77
N ASN A 23 -16.76 -1.77 20.80
CA ASN A 23 -17.28 -2.05 19.45
C ASN A 23 -17.67 -0.79 18.65
N GLN A 24 -17.25 0.39 19.10
CA GLN A 24 -17.52 1.65 18.41
C GLN A 24 -16.48 1.92 17.33
N THR A 25 -16.91 2.59 16.26
CA THR A 25 -15.97 3.12 15.28
C THR A 25 -15.33 4.38 15.83
N GLN A 26 -14.01 4.50 15.71
CA GLN A 26 -13.29 5.72 15.98
C GLN A 26 -12.29 6.02 14.85
N THR A 27 -11.86 7.27 14.79
CA THR A 27 -10.86 7.73 13.84
C THR A 27 -9.63 8.13 14.64
N VAL A 28 -8.47 7.58 14.28
CA VAL A 28 -7.19 7.76 14.99
C VAL A 28 -6.08 8.17 14.03
N SER A 29 -4.99 8.71 14.56
CA SER A 29 -3.78 9.03 13.77
C SER A 29 -2.90 7.78 13.60
N LEU A 30 -1.83 7.83 12.79
CA LEU A 30 -0.89 6.70 12.73
C LEU A 30 -0.11 6.50 14.04
N ASP A 31 0.25 7.59 14.74
CA ASP A 31 0.94 7.48 16.02
C ASP A 31 0.07 6.78 17.08
N GLU A 32 -1.19 7.20 17.21
CA GLU A 32 -2.16 6.55 18.09
C GLU A 32 -2.45 5.10 17.65
N PHE A 33 -2.58 4.89 16.34
CA PHE A 33 -2.84 3.56 15.79
C PHE A 33 -1.79 2.54 16.20
N PHE A 34 -0.50 2.84 15.99
CA PHE A 34 0.56 1.87 16.26
C PHE A 34 0.83 1.66 17.76
N ARG A 35 0.52 2.64 18.62
CA ARG A 35 0.57 2.46 20.10
C ARG A 35 -0.53 1.54 20.64
N HIS A 36 -1.67 1.49 19.94
CA HIS A 36 -2.90 0.85 20.41
C HIS A 36 -3.44 -0.20 19.44
N ALA A 37 -2.62 -0.73 18.53
CA ALA A 37 -3.07 -1.65 17.48
C ALA A 37 -3.76 -2.91 18.05
N GLN A 38 -3.35 -3.35 19.25
CA GLN A 38 -3.93 -4.45 20.01
C GLN A 38 -5.32 -4.17 20.57
N ASP A 39 -5.69 -2.90 20.70
CA ASP A 39 -6.99 -2.45 21.23
C ASP A 39 -8.05 -2.31 20.11
N TYR A 40 -7.63 -2.37 18.84
CA TYR A 40 -8.51 -2.28 17.67
C TYR A 40 -8.77 -3.63 17.05
N ARG A 41 -10.02 -3.89 16.66
CA ARG A 41 -10.47 -5.18 16.11
C ARG A 41 -10.18 -5.29 14.62
N GLN A 42 -10.57 -4.25 13.88
CA GLN A 42 -10.48 -4.23 12.42
C GLN A 42 -10.49 -2.80 11.88
N LEU A 43 -10.00 -2.63 10.66
CA LEU A 43 -10.18 -1.41 9.88
C LEU A 43 -11.67 -1.22 9.56
N ALA A 44 -12.11 0.04 9.53
CA ALA A 44 -13.49 0.43 9.30
C ALA A 44 -13.58 1.55 8.25
N GLY A 45 -12.83 1.40 7.15
CA GLY A 45 -12.89 2.28 6.01
C GLY A 45 -14.25 2.22 5.30
N ASP A 46 -14.36 3.01 4.24
CA ASP A 46 -15.59 3.12 3.45
C ASP A 46 -15.93 1.82 2.69
N MET A 47 -14.93 0.99 2.40
CA MET A 47 -15.05 -0.22 1.60
C MET A 47 -13.98 -1.25 2.00
N ARG A 48 -14.28 -2.54 1.83
CA ARG A 48 -13.29 -3.62 2.05
C ARG A 48 -12.03 -3.50 1.18
N THR A 49 -12.17 -2.96 -0.03
CA THR A 49 -11.02 -2.67 -0.89
C THR A 49 -10.15 -1.54 -0.35
N GLN A 50 -10.75 -0.54 0.30
CA GLN A 50 -10.01 0.52 0.98
C GLN A 50 -9.27 -0.08 2.18
N ASP A 51 -9.93 -0.89 3.02
CA ASP A 51 -9.30 -1.57 4.16
C ASP A 51 -8.08 -2.38 3.72
N LEU A 52 -8.16 -3.13 2.62
CA LEU A 52 -7.02 -3.88 2.08
C LEU A 52 -5.83 -2.97 1.71
N THR A 53 -6.08 -1.85 1.04
CA THR A 53 -4.98 -0.93 0.66
C THR A 53 -4.35 -0.25 1.85
N ILE A 54 -5.16 0.04 2.88
CA ILE A 54 -4.69 0.60 4.14
C ILE A 54 -3.89 -0.44 4.92
N LEU A 55 -4.33 -1.70 4.97
CA LEU A 55 -3.57 -2.81 5.56
C LEU A 55 -2.17 -2.91 4.92
N ARG A 56 -2.09 -2.91 3.58
CA ARG A 56 -0.81 -2.97 2.86
C ARG A 56 0.07 -1.74 3.13
N PHE A 57 -0.52 -0.56 3.19
CA PHE A 57 0.19 0.66 3.56
C PHE A 57 0.78 0.60 4.97
N LEU A 58 0.01 0.10 5.95
CA LEU A 58 0.48 -0.11 7.32
C LEU A 58 1.58 -1.18 7.39
N LEU A 59 1.44 -2.26 6.63
CA LEU A 59 2.48 -3.28 6.49
C LEU A 59 3.76 -2.72 5.86
N ALA A 60 3.66 -1.82 4.88
CA ALA A 60 4.84 -1.18 4.31
C ALA A 60 5.64 -0.41 5.38
N ILE A 61 4.97 0.28 6.31
CA ILE A 61 5.60 0.95 7.44
C ILE A 61 6.29 -0.09 8.35
N LEU A 62 5.56 -1.12 8.77
CA LEU A 62 6.09 -2.17 9.67
C LEU A 62 7.26 -2.93 9.05
N THR A 63 7.12 -3.38 7.80
CA THR A 63 8.18 -4.07 7.05
C THR A 63 9.41 -3.20 6.90
N THR A 64 9.24 -1.88 6.69
CA THR A 64 10.37 -0.95 6.61
C THR A 64 11.10 -0.82 7.94
N VAL A 65 10.37 -0.74 9.06
CA VAL A 65 10.96 -0.60 10.40
C VAL A 65 11.62 -1.90 10.83
N TYR A 66 10.92 -3.03 10.75
CA TYR A 66 11.38 -4.31 11.27
C TYR A 66 12.36 -5.06 10.36
N SER A 67 12.62 -4.56 9.14
CA SER A 67 13.78 -4.96 8.35
C SER A 67 15.07 -4.22 8.74
N ARG A 68 15.00 -3.25 9.66
CA ARG A 68 16.11 -2.38 10.06
C ARG A 68 16.43 -2.50 11.54
N LEU A 69 15.37 -2.65 12.35
CA LEU A 69 15.41 -2.70 13.79
C LEU A 69 14.73 -3.98 14.27
N ASP A 70 15.22 -4.55 15.37
CA ASP A 70 14.58 -5.66 16.06
C ASP A 70 13.40 -5.19 16.95
N ALA A 71 12.81 -6.11 17.72
CA ALA A 71 11.70 -5.80 18.61
C ALA A 71 12.09 -4.92 19.81
N ASP A 72 13.39 -4.88 20.16
CA ASP A 72 13.99 -4.10 21.24
C ASP A 72 14.54 -2.72 20.76
N ASP A 73 14.11 -2.28 19.57
CA ASP A 73 14.51 -1.04 18.93
C ASP A 73 16.02 -0.94 18.59
N GLN A 74 16.73 -2.08 18.49
CA GLN A 74 18.15 -2.10 18.12
C GLN A 74 18.34 -2.37 16.62
N PRO A 75 19.26 -1.67 15.94
CA PRO A 75 19.65 -2.04 14.57
C PRO A 75 20.26 -3.42 14.52
N TYR A 76 19.95 -4.18 13.47
CA TYR A 76 20.63 -5.45 13.21
C TYR A 76 22.11 -5.25 12.89
N ASP A 77 22.95 -6.22 13.27
CA ASP A 77 24.42 -6.14 13.16
C ASP A 77 24.92 -5.92 11.72
N TRP A 78 24.19 -6.43 10.72
CA TRP A 78 24.51 -6.25 9.30
C TRP A 78 24.13 -4.86 8.76
N LEU A 79 23.55 -3.97 9.57
CA LEU A 79 23.09 -2.64 9.17
C LEU A 79 23.69 -1.53 10.02
N THR A 80 23.91 -0.39 9.38
CA THR A 80 24.11 0.89 10.06
C THR A 80 22.99 1.83 9.64
N ILE A 81 22.39 2.51 10.62
CA ILE A 81 21.33 3.50 10.40
C ILE A 81 21.86 4.88 10.80
N ASP A 82 21.96 5.78 9.84
CA ASP A 82 22.25 7.18 10.12
C ASP A 82 21.02 7.81 10.81
N GLN A 83 21.16 8.18 12.07
CA GLN A 83 20.04 8.71 12.86
C GLN A 83 19.57 10.09 12.40
N ALA A 84 20.38 10.86 11.66
CA ALA A 84 20.01 12.18 11.17
C ALA A 84 19.29 12.10 9.83
N THR A 85 19.68 11.17 8.95
CA THR A 85 19.12 11.05 7.60
C THR A 85 18.16 9.88 7.44
N SER A 86 18.06 9.00 8.44
CA SER A 86 17.39 7.69 8.36
C SER A 86 17.93 6.80 7.23
N GLU A 87 19.13 7.10 6.73
CA GLU A 87 19.76 6.33 5.66
C GLU A 87 20.28 5.00 6.23
N VAL A 88 19.92 3.91 5.56
CA VAL A 88 20.34 2.56 5.93
C VAL A 88 21.42 2.09 4.96
N ARG A 89 22.52 1.59 5.51
CA ARG A 89 23.64 1.01 4.78
C ARG A 89 23.96 -0.37 5.31
N ALA A 90 24.32 -1.30 4.43
CA ALA A 90 24.88 -2.58 4.85
C ALA A 90 26.27 -2.33 5.48
N THR A 91 26.49 -2.89 6.67
CA THR A 91 27.79 -2.84 7.36
C THR A 91 28.62 -4.06 6.99
N ASP A 92 27.99 -5.23 6.99
CA ASP A 92 28.60 -6.53 6.71
C ASP A 92 27.50 -7.47 6.18
N GLU A 93 27.50 -7.75 4.88
CA GLU A 93 26.50 -8.63 4.26
C GLU A 93 26.66 -10.08 4.73
N ASP A 94 27.88 -10.50 5.08
CA ASP A 94 28.14 -11.85 5.60
C ASP A 94 27.58 -12.06 7.02
N ALA A 95 27.24 -10.96 7.72
CA ALA A 95 26.60 -10.98 9.02
C ALA A 95 25.06 -11.09 8.95
N PHE A 96 24.46 -11.11 7.75
CA PHE A 96 23.02 -11.23 7.61
C PHE A 96 22.51 -12.56 8.19
N ASP A 97 21.59 -12.46 9.14
CA ASP A 97 21.00 -13.64 9.78
C ASP A 97 19.47 -13.58 9.72
N THR A 98 18.89 -14.50 8.94
CA THR A 98 17.43 -14.65 8.87
C THR A 98 16.81 -15.07 10.20
N GLU A 99 17.55 -15.73 11.10
CA GLU A 99 17.03 -16.15 12.40
C GLU A 99 16.73 -14.95 13.30
N ALA A 100 17.55 -13.90 13.26
CA ALA A 100 17.25 -12.65 13.97
C ALA A 100 15.93 -11.99 13.52
N LEU A 101 15.54 -12.15 12.24
CA LEU A 101 14.22 -11.69 11.77
C LEU A 101 13.06 -12.55 12.33
N TRP A 102 13.28 -13.86 12.47
CA TRP A 102 12.32 -14.75 13.13
C TRP A 102 12.18 -14.44 14.62
N GLU A 103 13.29 -14.21 15.31
CA GLU A 103 13.32 -13.79 16.71
C GLU A 103 12.57 -12.46 16.91
N THR A 104 12.78 -11.47 16.04
CA THR A 104 12.01 -10.22 16.06
C THR A 104 10.51 -10.48 15.95
N TRP A 105 10.08 -11.34 15.03
CA TRP A 105 8.66 -11.67 14.89
C TRP A 105 8.12 -12.33 16.17
N GLU A 106 8.84 -13.30 16.74
CA GLU A 106 8.48 -14.00 17.97
C GLU A 106 8.36 -13.06 19.16
N GLN A 107 9.35 -12.17 19.34
CA GLN A 107 9.37 -11.20 20.43
C GLN A 107 8.20 -10.22 20.33
N LEU A 108 7.89 -9.72 19.13
CA LEU A 108 6.71 -8.89 18.90
C LEU A 108 5.42 -9.65 19.26
N SER A 109 5.29 -10.90 18.80
CA SER A 109 4.15 -11.76 19.11
C SER A 109 3.94 -11.92 20.62
N HIS A 110 5.02 -12.20 21.36
CA HIS A 110 4.98 -12.32 22.83
C HIS A 110 4.67 -11.00 23.53
N ALA A 111 5.18 -9.86 23.02
CA ALA A 111 4.88 -8.54 23.57
C ALA A 111 3.42 -8.14 23.37
N GLY A 112 2.79 -8.59 22.28
CA GLY A 112 1.39 -8.29 21.97
C GLY A 112 1.14 -6.85 21.50
N HIS A 113 2.20 -6.10 21.18
CA HIS A 113 2.13 -4.74 20.64
C HIS A 113 3.38 -4.44 19.78
N PHE A 114 3.32 -3.38 18.97
CA PHE A 114 4.49 -2.91 18.23
C PHE A 114 5.42 -2.07 19.13
N SER A 115 6.71 -2.11 18.83
CA SER A 115 7.74 -1.35 19.53
C SER A 115 7.68 0.15 19.19
N ALA A 116 8.34 0.97 20.02
CA ALA A 116 8.30 2.43 19.87
C ALA A 116 8.99 2.91 18.57
N SER A 117 9.88 2.09 17.99
CA SER A 117 10.52 2.37 16.70
C SER A 117 9.55 2.70 15.58
N VAL A 118 8.37 2.09 15.55
CA VAL A 118 7.39 2.36 14.50
C VAL A 118 6.92 3.82 14.57
N THR A 119 6.56 4.29 15.76
CA THR A 119 6.18 5.70 15.95
C THR A 119 7.36 6.66 15.76
N ARG A 120 8.55 6.29 16.22
CA ARG A 120 9.78 7.09 16.03
C ARG A 120 10.10 7.30 14.55
N TYR A 121 10.01 6.23 13.76
CA TYR A 121 10.18 6.27 12.31
C TYR A 121 9.19 7.24 11.64
N LEU A 122 7.91 7.18 12.03
CA LEU A 122 6.89 8.10 11.50
C LEU A 122 7.17 9.56 11.88
N GLN A 123 7.62 9.81 13.12
CA GLN A 123 8.00 11.16 13.57
C GLN A 123 9.20 11.72 12.77
N GLN A 124 10.14 10.88 12.36
CA GLN A 124 11.27 11.28 11.50
C GLN A 124 10.83 11.63 10.06
N HIS A 125 9.64 11.18 9.63
CA HIS A 125 9.11 11.38 8.28
C HIS A 125 7.86 12.27 8.26
N LEU A 126 7.62 13.09 9.29
CA LEU A 126 6.43 13.95 9.38
C LEU A 126 6.21 14.78 8.11
N ASP A 127 7.28 15.30 7.51
CA ASP A 127 7.26 16.12 6.30
C ASP A 127 6.69 15.38 5.08
N ARG A 128 6.75 14.05 5.06
CA ARG A 128 6.23 13.20 3.96
C ARG A 128 4.79 12.75 4.17
N PHE A 129 4.24 12.94 5.37
CA PHE A 129 2.90 12.52 5.76
C PHE A 129 1.90 13.68 5.92
N ASP A 130 2.32 14.92 5.64
CA ASP A 130 1.44 16.08 5.56
C ASP A 130 0.76 16.18 4.19
N LEU A 131 -0.57 16.27 4.14
CA LEU A 131 -1.34 16.45 2.90
C LEU A 131 -1.03 17.76 2.17
N PHE A 132 -0.53 18.77 2.88
CA PHE A 132 -0.29 20.13 2.36
C PHE A 132 1.18 20.57 2.44
N GLY A 133 2.07 19.66 2.85
CA GLY A 133 3.49 19.95 3.02
C GLY A 133 4.21 20.28 1.71
N ALA A 134 5.49 20.64 1.81
CA ALA A 134 6.33 20.90 0.63
C ALA A 134 6.47 19.65 -0.28
N GLN A 135 6.37 18.46 0.32
CA GLN A 135 6.30 17.17 -0.36
C GLN A 135 4.98 16.50 0.07
N PRO A 136 3.84 16.91 -0.52
CA PRO A 136 2.53 16.55 -0.02
C PRO A 136 2.28 15.05 -0.11
N PHE A 137 1.71 14.47 0.94
CA PHE A 137 1.50 13.02 1.05
C PHE A 137 0.75 12.47 -0.16
N TYR A 138 1.36 11.50 -0.85
CA TYR A 138 0.82 10.80 -2.02
C TYR A 138 0.48 11.71 -3.21
N GLN A 139 1.16 12.86 -3.27
CA GLN A 139 0.96 13.90 -4.26
C GLN A 139 2.30 14.41 -4.78
N VAL A 140 2.23 15.26 -5.79
CA VAL A 140 3.35 16.04 -6.32
C VAL A 140 2.96 17.52 -6.40
N THR A 141 3.94 18.40 -6.39
CA THR A 141 3.71 19.83 -6.64
C THR A 141 3.29 20.08 -8.10
N ALA A 142 2.68 21.24 -8.36
CA ALA A 142 2.30 21.63 -9.73
C ALA A 142 3.51 21.66 -10.68
N ALA A 143 4.65 22.18 -10.20
CA ALA A 143 5.88 22.27 -10.98
C ALA A 143 6.43 20.88 -11.33
N GLU A 144 6.43 19.97 -10.36
CA GLU A 144 6.84 18.57 -10.53
C GLU A 144 5.93 17.82 -11.50
N TYR A 145 4.61 18.01 -11.40
CA TYR A 145 3.63 17.46 -12.34
C TYR A 145 3.88 17.97 -13.76
N ASP A 146 4.00 19.29 -13.91
CA ASP A 146 4.19 19.96 -15.21
C ASP A 146 5.52 19.65 -15.88
N ALA A 147 6.53 19.25 -15.10
CA ALA A 147 7.85 18.84 -15.60
C ALA A 147 7.82 17.50 -16.34
N VAL A 148 6.84 16.64 -16.06
CA VAL A 148 6.79 15.28 -16.63
C VAL A 148 5.60 15.01 -17.52
N VAL A 149 4.63 15.91 -17.62
CA VAL A 149 3.46 15.75 -18.52
C VAL A 149 3.59 16.58 -19.80
N PRO A 150 2.90 16.20 -20.90
CA PRO A 150 2.86 17.00 -22.11
C PRO A 150 2.35 18.42 -21.85
N THR A 151 2.88 19.43 -22.55
CA THR A 151 2.49 20.85 -22.37
C THR A 151 0.98 21.08 -22.40
N LYS A 152 0.26 20.36 -23.27
CA LYS A 152 -1.22 20.44 -23.39
C LYS A 152 -2.01 19.82 -22.23
N LYS A 153 -1.31 19.20 -21.26
CA LYS A 153 -1.82 18.49 -20.09
C LYS A 153 -1.32 19.07 -18.76
N ARG A 154 -0.57 20.18 -18.82
CA ARG A 154 -0.12 20.91 -17.64
C ARG A 154 -1.29 21.46 -16.83
N VAL A 155 -1.09 21.66 -15.53
CA VAL A 155 -2.09 22.09 -14.56
C VAL A 155 -2.85 23.33 -15.06
N ALA A 156 -2.12 24.36 -15.53
CA ALA A 156 -2.69 25.60 -16.05
C ALA A 156 -3.68 25.43 -17.23
N THR A 157 -3.69 24.28 -17.91
CA THR A 157 -4.66 24.00 -18.98
C THR A 157 -6.04 23.58 -18.46
N GLY A 158 -6.14 23.21 -17.18
CA GLY A 158 -7.36 22.66 -16.57
C GLY A 158 -7.77 21.28 -17.13
N THR A 159 -6.90 20.60 -17.90
CA THR A 159 -7.22 19.30 -18.50
C THR A 159 -6.57 18.14 -17.77
N GLY A 160 -7.16 16.95 -17.86
CA GLY A 160 -6.62 15.74 -17.20
C GLY A 160 -7.03 15.59 -15.73
N GLN A 161 -8.12 16.24 -15.35
CA GLN A 161 -8.65 16.15 -14.00
C GLN A 161 -9.46 14.88 -13.78
N VAL A 162 -9.47 14.42 -12.53
CA VAL A 162 -10.32 13.36 -12.00
C VAL A 162 -11.09 13.96 -10.83
N ALA A 163 -12.42 13.83 -10.84
CA ALA A 163 -13.25 14.34 -9.77
C ALA A 163 -13.28 13.35 -8.58
N ILE A 164 -13.54 13.86 -7.37
CA ILE A 164 -13.69 13.03 -6.17
C ILE A 164 -14.72 11.92 -6.36
N LYS A 165 -15.85 12.19 -7.00
CA LYS A 165 -16.88 11.19 -7.31
C LYS A 165 -16.40 10.03 -8.21
N GLN A 166 -15.29 10.19 -8.93
CA GLN A 166 -14.71 9.14 -9.78
C GLN A 166 -13.73 8.25 -9.02
N ILE A 167 -13.13 8.75 -7.93
CA ILE A 167 -12.25 7.96 -7.06
C ILE A 167 -13.03 7.34 -5.90
N ASN A 168 -14.06 8.01 -5.39
CA ASN A 168 -14.92 7.53 -4.30
C ASN A 168 -15.86 6.45 -4.81
N ARG A 169 -15.43 5.19 -4.67
CA ARG A 169 -16.16 4.01 -5.16
C ARG A 169 -17.39 3.62 -4.33
N ARG A 170 -17.75 4.38 -3.28
CA ARG A 170 -19.10 4.27 -2.66
C ARG A 170 -20.20 4.60 -3.66
N ILE A 171 -19.86 5.38 -4.69
CA ILE A 171 -20.71 5.68 -5.84
C ILE A 171 -19.93 5.28 -7.09
N SER A 172 -20.38 4.25 -7.82
CA SER A 172 -19.74 3.87 -9.07
C SER A 172 -20.27 4.74 -10.21
N GLU A 173 -19.60 5.86 -10.48
CA GLU A 173 -19.94 6.75 -11.60
C GLU A 173 -18.73 7.27 -12.37
N SER A 174 -18.99 7.74 -13.58
CA SER A 174 -18.02 8.44 -14.41
C SER A 174 -18.63 9.72 -14.99
N ALA A 175 -17.81 10.54 -15.64
CA ALA A 175 -18.31 11.71 -16.37
C ALA A 175 -19.40 11.36 -17.43
N ASN A 176 -19.41 10.12 -17.94
CA ASN A 176 -20.33 9.67 -18.99
C ASN A 176 -21.38 8.66 -18.48
N SER A 177 -21.33 8.26 -17.22
CA SER A 177 -22.21 7.24 -16.64
C SER A 177 -22.55 7.62 -15.20
N PRO A 178 -23.52 8.53 -15.01
CA PRO A 178 -23.91 8.99 -13.68
C PRO A 178 -24.61 7.87 -12.90
N ALA A 179 -24.35 7.78 -11.60
CA ALA A 179 -25.09 6.88 -10.74
C ALA A 179 -26.49 7.41 -10.47
N LEU A 180 -27.51 6.67 -10.92
CA LEU A 180 -28.93 7.03 -10.78
C LEU A 180 -29.44 6.96 -9.33
N PHE A 181 -28.89 6.03 -8.54
CA PHE A 181 -29.25 5.81 -7.13
C PHE A 181 -28.05 6.12 -6.24
N ALA A 182 -27.62 7.38 -6.23
CA ALA A 182 -26.55 7.84 -5.37
C ALA A 182 -27.10 8.32 -4.01
N PRO A 183 -26.45 7.98 -2.87
CA PRO A 183 -26.81 8.50 -1.55
C PRO A 183 -26.42 9.97 -1.33
N LYS A 184 -25.79 10.60 -2.34
CA LYS A 184 -25.40 12.02 -2.36
C LYS A 184 -26.08 12.75 -3.52
N THR A 185 -26.39 14.03 -3.32
CA THR A 185 -26.92 14.91 -4.36
C THR A 185 -25.84 15.26 -5.39
N ALA A 186 -26.24 15.74 -6.57
CA ALA A 186 -25.31 16.17 -7.62
C ALA A 186 -24.23 17.13 -7.11
N ASP A 187 -24.62 18.09 -6.28
CA ASP A 187 -23.76 19.16 -5.80
C ASP A 187 -22.75 18.68 -4.75
N THR A 188 -23.10 17.67 -3.94
CA THR A 188 -22.28 17.20 -2.80
C THR A 188 -21.41 15.98 -3.11
N LYS A 189 -21.50 15.46 -4.34
CA LYS A 189 -20.75 14.27 -4.78
C LYS A 189 -19.24 14.46 -4.78
N ASN A 190 -18.78 15.70 -4.87
CA ASN A 190 -17.36 16.02 -4.81
C ASN A 190 -16.88 16.51 -3.44
N ASP A 191 -17.78 16.60 -2.45
CA ASP A 191 -17.43 16.95 -1.09
C ASP A 191 -16.72 15.80 -0.42
N ILE A 192 -15.60 16.11 0.23
CA ILE A 192 -14.78 15.15 0.95
C ILE A 192 -14.06 15.82 2.11
N GLU A 193 -14.07 15.15 3.26
CA GLU A 193 -13.26 15.55 4.41
C GLU A 193 -11.81 15.11 4.21
N LEU A 194 -10.85 15.78 4.86
CA LEU A 194 -9.42 15.49 4.68
C LEU A 194 -9.04 14.06 5.08
N ALA A 195 -9.65 13.54 6.15
CA ALA A 195 -9.50 12.16 6.57
C ALA A 195 -9.98 11.16 5.49
N ASP A 196 -11.15 11.42 4.89
CA ASP A 196 -11.68 10.63 3.77
C ASP A 196 -10.73 10.72 2.57
N LEU A 197 -10.26 11.93 2.24
CA LEU A 197 -9.37 12.18 1.11
C LEU A 197 -8.07 11.37 1.24
N ALA A 198 -7.43 11.39 2.41
CA ALA A 198 -6.23 10.59 2.68
C ALA A 198 -6.44 9.10 2.37
N ARG A 199 -7.54 8.52 2.87
CA ARG A 199 -7.88 7.10 2.60
C ARG A 199 -8.16 6.86 1.11
N TRP A 200 -8.85 7.79 0.44
CA TRP A 200 -9.15 7.67 -0.99
C TRP A 200 -7.93 7.87 -1.89
N LEU A 201 -6.94 8.67 -1.51
CA LEU A 201 -5.66 8.80 -2.25
C LEU A 201 -4.90 7.47 -2.24
N ILE A 202 -4.73 6.85 -1.06
CA ILE A 202 -4.07 5.54 -0.92
C ILE A 202 -4.84 4.47 -1.72
N THR A 203 -6.17 4.46 -1.58
CA THR A 203 -7.05 3.51 -2.29
C THR A 203 -6.93 3.70 -3.81
N TYR A 204 -6.93 4.94 -4.29
CA TYR A 204 -6.91 5.25 -5.71
C TYR A 204 -5.60 4.85 -6.38
N GLN A 205 -4.44 5.03 -5.72
CA GLN A 205 -3.17 4.55 -6.26
C GLN A 205 -3.18 3.04 -6.54
N ASN A 206 -3.89 2.27 -5.72
CA ASN A 206 -3.96 0.81 -5.78
C ASN A 206 -5.11 0.28 -6.66
N PHE A 207 -6.26 0.97 -6.68
CA PHE A 207 -7.47 0.56 -7.41
C PHE A 207 -7.87 1.52 -8.54
N THR A 208 -6.94 2.33 -9.06
CA THR A 208 -7.24 3.14 -10.24
C THR A 208 -7.59 2.27 -11.44
N GLY A 209 -8.50 2.77 -12.26
CA GLY A 209 -8.86 2.17 -13.53
C GLY A 209 -7.87 2.56 -14.64
N VAL A 210 -8.35 2.56 -15.88
CA VAL A 210 -7.56 2.93 -17.08
C VAL A 210 -8.19 4.07 -17.88
N THR A 211 -9.13 4.78 -17.26
CA THR A 211 -10.03 5.74 -17.94
C THR A 211 -9.48 7.15 -18.01
N ASP A 212 -8.55 7.51 -17.13
CA ASP A 212 -7.85 8.79 -17.17
C ASP A 212 -6.93 8.85 -18.39
N LYS A 213 -6.79 10.05 -18.95
CA LYS A 213 -6.21 10.25 -20.30
C LYS A 213 -4.80 10.84 -20.29
N THR A 214 -4.40 11.45 -19.18
CA THR A 214 -3.08 12.07 -19.07
C THR A 214 -2.08 11.01 -18.61
N LYS A 215 -0.87 11.09 -19.15
CA LYS A 215 0.26 10.21 -18.84
C LYS A 215 1.50 11.07 -18.78
N ILE A 216 2.50 10.61 -18.04
CA ILE A 216 3.83 11.21 -18.13
C ILE A 216 4.42 11.01 -19.54
N GLU A 217 5.36 11.86 -19.90
CA GLU A 217 6.18 11.71 -21.10
C GLU A 217 7.25 10.64 -20.89
N THR A 218 7.31 9.74 -21.86
CA THR A 218 8.25 8.63 -21.96
C THR A 218 8.74 8.51 -23.39
N THR A 219 9.96 8.00 -23.57
CA THR A 219 10.51 7.70 -24.90
C THR A 219 9.68 6.64 -25.62
N GLU A 220 9.28 5.59 -24.91
CA GLU A 220 8.41 4.53 -25.42
C GLU A 220 6.96 4.73 -24.97
N LYS A 221 6.00 4.44 -25.86
CA LYS A 221 4.58 4.55 -25.52
C LYS A 221 4.19 3.42 -24.57
N PHE A 222 3.43 3.74 -23.53
CA PHE A 222 2.82 2.75 -22.63
C PHE A 222 1.30 2.94 -22.53
N SER A 223 0.60 1.86 -22.22
CA SER A 223 -0.84 1.88 -21.90
C SER A 223 -1.06 2.44 -20.50
N ASN A 224 -2.18 3.11 -20.24
CA ASN A 224 -2.44 3.60 -18.89
C ASN A 224 -2.72 2.38 -17.98
N PRO A 225 -1.88 2.08 -16.98
CA PRO A 225 -2.06 0.87 -16.20
C PRO A 225 -3.16 1.06 -15.16
N ALA A 226 -3.82 -0.05 -14.81
CA ALA A 226 -4.61 -0.09 -13.58
C ALA A 226 -3.67 -0.09 -12.37
N GLY A 227 -4.18 0.28 -11.20
CA GLY A 227 -3.42 0.14 -9.97
C GLY A 227 -3.10 -1.32 -9.66
N TRP A 228 -2.03 -1.57 -8.90
CA TRP A 228 -1.48 -2.91 -8.69
C TRP A 228 -2.54 -3.89 -8.16
N THR A 229 -3.25 -3.51 -7.09
CA THR A 229 -4.25 -4.39 -6.46
C THR A 229 -5.54 -4.54 -7.28
N TYR A 230 -5.76 -3.72 -8.31
CA TYR A 230 -6.99 -3.72 -9.12
C TYR A 230 -7.28 -5.08 -9.78
N ARG A 231 -6.25 -5.87 -10.08
CA ARG A 231 -6.37 -7.16 -10.77
C ARG A 231 -5.91 -8.36 -9.94
N LEU A 232 -5.66 -8.16 -8.65
CA LEU A 232 -5.30 -9.25 -7.75
C LEU A 232 -6.56 -9.98 -7.26
N ASN A 233 -6.36 -11.21 -6.78
CA ASN A 233 -7.36 -11.91 -5.99
C ASN A 233 -6.79 -12.06 -4.58
N PRO A 234 -7.02 -11.07 -3.71
CA PRO A 234 -6.23 -10.90 -2.51
C PRO A 234 -6.54 -11.94 -1.42
N VAL A 235 -5.49 -12.33 -0.68
CA VAL A 235 -5.56 -13.23 0.47
C VAL A 235 -4.75 -12.60 1.59
N PHE A 236 -5.35 -12.45 2.76
CA PHE A 236 -4.67 -11.93 3.95
C PHE A 236 -5.17 -12.65 5.20
N ALA A 237 -4.33 -12.72 6.24
CA ALA A 237 -4.70 -13.31 7.53
C ALA A 237 -5.47 -12.29 8.38
N GLN A 238 -6.43 -12.77 9.17
CA GLN A 238 -7.15 -11.93 10.13
C GLN A 238 -7.01 -12.55 11.52
N GLY A 239 -6.56 -11.75 12.47
CA GLY A 239 -6.51 -12.09 13.90
C GLY A 239 -7.65 -11.46 14.70
N ASP A 240 -7.57 -11.55 16.02
CA ASP A 240 -8.55 -11.00 16.96
C ASP A 240 -8.36 -9.48 17.21
N SER A 241 -7.22 -8.94 16.78
CA SER A 241 -6.90 -7.51 16.79
C SER A 241 -6.20 -7.07 15.50
N LEU A 242 -6.06 -5.76 15.31
CA LEU A 242 -5.29 -5.18 14.22
C LEU A 242 -3.79 -5.39 14.41
N PHE A 243 -3.30 -5.41 15.66
CA PHE A 243 -1.93 -5.87 15.94
C PHE A 243 -1.70 -7.27 15.38
N GLU A 244 -2.53 -8.23 15.79
CA GLU A 244 -2.39 -9.63 15.36
C GLU A 244 -2.59 -9.78 13.85
N SER A 245 -3.59 -9.11 13.27
CA SER A 245 -3.80 -9.13 11.83
C SER A 245 -2.58 -8.58 11.08
N LEU A 246 -1.98 -7.47 11.53
CA LEU A 246 -0.78 -6.93 10.90
C LEU A 246 0.43 -7.87 11.08
N LEU A 247 0.63 -8.41 12.29
CA LEU A 247 1.76 -9.30 12.59
C LEU A 247 1.70 -10.60 11.76
N LEU A 248 0.51 -11.21 11.63
CA LEU A 248 0.31 -12.40 10.80
C LEU A 248 0.59 -12.16 9.31
N ASN A 249 0.43 -10.92 8.85
CA ASN A 249 0.71 -10.52 7.46
C ASN A 249 2.09 -9.84 7.28
N LEU A 250 2.88 -9.73 8.35
CA LEU A 250 4.22 -9.15 8.34
C LEU A 250 5.25 -10.21 7.93
N VAL A 251 5.38 -10.43 6.62
CA VAL A 251 6.36 -11.35 6.06
C VAL A 251 7.76 -10.73 6.15
N LEU A 252 8.50 -11.04 7.20
CA LEU A 252 9.90 -10.58 7.37
C LEU A 252 10.90 -11.49 6.66
N VAL A 253 10.60 -12.78 6.58
CA VAL A 253 11.44 -13.77 5.90
C VAL A 253 10.68 -14.33 4.70
N GLY A 254 11.27 -14.15 3.51
CA GLY A 254 10.69 -14.62 2.27
C GLY A 254 10.79 -16.15 2.09
N PRO A 255 9.97 -16.73 1.19
CA PRO A 255 9.96 -18.16 0.90
C PRO A 255 11.24 -18.66 0.21
N THR A 256 11.95 -17.75 -0.47
CA THR A 256 13.30 -17.99 -0.99
C THR A 256 14.25 -17.36 0.01
N VAL A 257 15.02 -18.19 0.71
CA VAL A 257 16.13 -17.69 1.53
C VAL A 257 17.10 -17.04 0.56
N SER A 258 17.05 -15.71 0.51
CA SER A 258 18.09 -14.90 -0.09
C SER A 258 19.12 -14.70 1.02
N ASP A 259 20.37 -15.04 0.75
CA ASP A 259 21.48 -14.72 1.66
C ASP A 259 21.79 -13.20 1.63
N GLU A 260 21.07 -12.44 0.81
CA GLU A 260 21.24 -11.00 0.66
C GLU A 260 20.16 -10.20 1.42
N VAL A 261 20.62 -9.09 2.02
CA VAL A 261 19.77 -8.11 2.71
C VAL A 261 18.89 -7.38 1.71
N VAL A 262 17.57 -7.59 1.78
CA VAL A 262 16.61 -6.83 0.97
C VAL A 262 16.26 -5.51 1.65
N GLN A 263 16.70 -4.40 1.06
CA GLN A 263 16.42 -3.08 1.60
C GLN A 263 15.00 -2.62 1.28
N GLN A 264 14.14 -2.63 2.31
CA GLN A 264 12.75 -2.14 2.22
C GLN A 264 12.73 -0.62 2.04
N ARG A 265 12.06 -0.15 0.98
CA ARG A 265 12.00 1.28 0.60
C ARG A 265 10.59 1.66 0.13
N PRO A 266 9.74 2.21 1.01
CA PRO A 266 8.44 2.71 0.61
C PRO A 266 8.57 3.99 -0.23
N VAL A 267 7.52 4.35 -0.96
CA VAL A 267 7.54 5.48 -1.91
C VAL A 267 7.94 6.82 -1.27
N TRP A 268 7.58 7.06 -0.01
CA TRP A 268 7.90 8.30 0.70
C TRP A 268 9.37 8.38 1.15
N GLU A 269 10.16 7.31 0.99
CA GLU A 269 11.61 7.37 1.19
C GLU A 269 12.38 7.58 -0.13
N SER A 270 11.68 7.72 -1.27
CA SER A 270 12.35 8.05 -2.53
C SER A 270 13.14 9.37 -2.37
N PRO A 271 14.40 9.44 -2.84
CA PRO A 271 15.23 10.63 -2.64
C PRO A 271 14.73 11.85 -3.42
N SER A 272 13.97 11.64 -4.50
CA SER A 272 13.26 12.69 -5.24
C SER A 272 12.14 12.10 -6.09
N LEU A 273 11.23 12.96 -6.57
CA LEU A 273 10.26 12.56 -7.57
C LEU A 273 10.93 12.06 -8.85
N GLN A 274 12.00 12.75 -9.31
CA GLN A 274 12.68 12.38 -10.55
C GLN A 274 13.26 10.96 -10.47
N ALA A 275 13.90 10.62 -9.34
CA ALA A 275 14.40 9.27 -9.09
C ALA A 275 13.27 8.23 -9.11
N TYR A 276 12.13 8.53 -8.48
CA TYR A 276 10.96 7.65 -8.51
C TYR A 276 10.43 7.45 -9.93
N VAL A 277 10.20 8.54 -10.68
CA VAL A 277 9.72 8.49 -12.06
C VAL A 277 10.67 7.70 -12.97
N ASP A 278 11.98 7.88 -12.81
CA ASP A 278 12.98 7.14 -13.57
C ASP A 278 12.98 5.65 -13.24
N GLN A 279 12.77 5.27 -11.98
CA GLN A 279 12.53 3.87 -11.61
C GLN A 279 11.26 3.33 -12.29
N ARG A 280 10.15 4.08 -12.25
CA ARG A 280 8.89 3.69 -12.90
C ARG A 280 9.04 3.48 -14.40
N ARG A 281 9.83 4.32 -15.08
CA ARG A 281 10.12 4.21 -16.52
C ARG A 281 10.80 2.90 -16.90
N LYS A 282 11.56 2.28 -15.97
CA LYS A 282 12.21 0.98 -16.21
C LYS A 282 11.22 -0.19 -16.24
N GLN A 283 10.01 -0.02 -15.70
CA GLN A 283 8.98 -1.08 -15.61
C GLN A 283 9.50 -2.38 -14.98
N LEU A 284 10.46 -2.27 -14.07
CA LEU A 284 10.97 -3.40 -13.30
C LEU A 284 10.09 -3.61 -12.07
N LEU A 285 9.84 -4.87 -11.74
CA LEU A 285 9.21 -5.19 -10.46
C LEU A 285 10.12 -4.70 -9.32
N PRO A 286 9.54 -4.19 -8.22
CA PRO A 286 10.28 -3.94 -7.02
C PRO A 286 10.82 -5.26 -6.49
N ASP A 287 11.98 -5.18 -5.86
CA ASP A 287 12.65 -6.27 -5.16
C ASP A 287 12.27 -6.34 -3.67
N ASN A 288 11.45 -5.40 -3.19
CA ASN A 288 11.06 -5.28 -1.78
C ASN A 288 9.55 -5.01 -1.61
N LEU A 289 9.00 -5.47 -0.49
CA LEU A 289 7.56 -5.43 -0.20
C LEU A 289 7.07 -4.01 0.11
N ALA A 290 7.87 -3.20 0.81
CA ALA A 290 7.49 -1.83 1.14
C ALA A 290 7.23 -0.99 -0.12
N ALA A 291 8.07 -1.13 -1.15
CA ALA A 291 7.85 -0.52 -2.46
C ALA A 291 6.59 -1.08 -3.15
N LEU A 292 6.44 -2.41 -3.23
CA LEU A 292 5.27 -3.06 -3.84
C LEU A 292 3.94 -2.61 -3.22
N TYR A 293 3.92 -2.38 -1.91
CA TYR A 293 2.72 -1.99 -1.16
C TYR A 293 2.37 -0.51 -1.29
N THR A 294 3.33 0.33 -1.69
CA THR A 294 3.19 1.79 -1.71
C THR A 294 3.35 2.41 -3.09
N ASP A 295 3.59 1.59 -4.11
CA ASP A 295 3.78 2.03 -5.48
C ASP A 295 2.60 2.84 -6.03
N TRP A 296 2.93 3.98 -6.63
CA TRP A 296 1.98 4.84 -7.29
C TRP A 296 1.74 4.37 -8.73
N SER A 297 0.46 4.26 -9.07
CA SER A 297 0.01 4.11 -10.45
C SER A 297 -0.20 5.45 -11.14
N ARG A 298 -0.33 6.53 -10.37
CA ARG A 298 -0.55 7.90 -10.84
C ARG A 298 0.35 8.91 -10.12
N LEU A 299 0.78 9.94 -10.85
CA LEU A 299 1.16 11.21 -10.22
C LEU A 299 -0.11 12.03 -10.02
N LEU A 300 -0.33 12.49 -8.79
CA LEU A 300 -1.50 13.26 -8.40
C LEU A 300 -1.07 14.63 -7.92
N HIS A 301 -1.68 15.68 -8.47
CA HIS A 301 -1.56 17.04 -7.94
C HIS A 301 -2.95 17.55 -7.56
N LEU A 302 -3.11 18.10 -6.37
CA LEU A 302 -4.39 18.59 -5.88
C LEU A 302 -4.37 20.11 -5.81
N GLU A 303 -5.46 20.71 -6.26
CA GLU A 303 -5.80 22.12 -6.03
C GLU A 303 -7.17 22.20 -5.37
N TRP A 304 -7.42 23.30 -4.67
CA TRP A 304 -8.71 23.59 -4.05
C TRP A 304 -9.30 24.83 -4.70
N ASP A 305 -10.57 24.76 -5.09
CA ASP A 305 -11.28 25.93 -5.59
C ASP A 305 -11.73 26.86 -4.44
N ASP A 306 -12.29 28.02 -4.80
CA ASP A 306 -12.79 29.02 -3.83
C ASP A 306 -13.93 28.49 -2.93
N GLN A 307 -14.56 27.36 -3.32
CA GLN A 307 -15.63 26.70 -2.56
C GLN A 307 -15.08 25.57 -1.68
N GLY A 308 -13.78 25.29 -1.75
CA GLY A 308 -13.12 24.23 -1.00
C GLY A 308 -13.21 22.85 -1.66
N HIS A 309 -13.71 22.73 -2.90
CA HIS A 309 -13.72 21.45 -3.60
C HIS A 309 -12.33 21.11 -4.12
N VAL A 310 -11.98 19.83 -3.98
CA VAL A 310 -10.71 19.29 -4.45
C VAL A 310 -10.76 19.02 -5.95
N GLN A 311 -9.81 19.58 -6.69
CA GLN A 311 -9.50 19.25 -8.07
C GLN A 311 -8.26 18.37 -8.12
N ILE A 312 -8.37 17.15 -8.67
CA ILE A 312 -7.24 16.22 -8.77
C ILE A 312 -6.76 16.18 -10.21
N PHE A 313 -5.54 16.63 -10.46
CA PHE A 313 -4.83 16.37 -11.71
C PHE A 313 -4.14 15.01 -11.62
N SER A 314 -4.38 14.14 -12.60
CA SER A 314 -3.89 12.76 -12.55
C SER A 314 -3.15 12.40 -13.84
N ALA A 315 -1.93 11.88 -13.70
CA ALA A 315 -1.12 11.38 -14.81
C ALA A 315 -0.71 9.92 -14.58
N GLY A 316 -1.01 9.06 -15.56
CA GLY A 316 -0.53 7.67 -15.61
C GLY A 316 0.98 7.56 -15.50
N LEU A 317 1.46 6.69 -14.61
CA LEU A 317 2.84 6.21 -14.54
C LEU A 317 2.95 4.85 -15.24
N PRO A 318 4.10 4.50 -15.86
CA PRO A 318 4.34 3.14 -16.34
C PRO A 318 4.32 2.13 -15.19
N MET A 319 3.87 0.90 -15.49
CA MET A 319 3.77 -0.19 -14.54
C MET A 319 4.48 -1.43 -15.07
N TYR A 320 5.17 -2.13 -14.17
CA TYR A 320 5.72 -3.46 -14.42
C TYR A 320 4.62 -4.51 -14.65
N SER A 321 5.02 -5.65 -15.22
CA SER A 321 4.13 -6.78 -15.48
C SER A 321 3.78 -7.52 -14.19
N ALA A 322 2.57 -8.07 -14.12
CA ALA A 322 2.18 -9.02 -13.07
C ALA A 322 2.55 -10.48 -13.42
N GLU A 323 3.17 -10.70 -14.58
CA GLU A 323 3.69 -12.00 -15.01
C GLU A 323 4.91 -12.38 -14.18
N GLY A 324 4.87 -13.56 -13.54
CA GLY A 324 5.95 -14.04 -12.68
C GLY A 324 6.19 -13.17 -11.44
N ALA A 325 5.24 -12.32 -11.06
CA ALA A 325 5.39 -11.34 -9.98
C ALA A 325 5.28 -11.95 -8.57
N LEU A 326 6.00 -13.05 -8.33
CA LEU A 326 5.89 -13.89 -7.13
C LEU A 326 6.30 -13.17 -5.84
N ILE A 327 6.92 -11.99 -5.92
CA ILE A 327 7.11 -11.10 -4.76
C ILE A 327 5.78 -10.72 -4.08
N GLU A 328 4.64 -10.75 -4.79
CA GLU A 328 3.33 -10.46 -4.22
C GLU A 328 2.82 -11.62 -3.34
N PRO A 329 2.82 -11.49 -1.99
CA PRO A 329 2.51 -12.61 -1.12
C PRO A 329 1.01 -12.79 -0.90
N MET A 330 0.22 -11.75 -1.18
CA MET A 330 -1.20 -11.69 -0.83
C MET A 330 -2.11 -11.98 -2.04
N THR A 331 -1.69 -12.78 -3.02
CA THR A 331 -2.56 -13.13 -4.16
C THR A 331 -2.56 -14.61 -4.46
N THR A 332 -3.71 -15.12 -4.90
CA THR A 332 -3.76 -16.44 -5.54
C THR A 332 -3.19 -16.39 -6.95
N TRP A 333 -2.47 -17.43 -7.35
CA TRP A 333 -1.80 -17.53 -8.64
C TRP A 333 -2.44 -18.58 -9.55
N ARG A 334 -2.23 -18.43 -10.86
CA ARG A 334 -2.54 -19.45 -11.85
C ARG A 334 -1.42 -19.54 -12.89
N TRP A 335 -1.10 -20.76 -13.31
CA TRP A 335 -0.17 -20.99 -14.40
C TRP A 335 -0.79 -20.62 -15.76
N ASP A 336 -0.13 -19.75 -16.51
CA ASP A 336 -0.50 -19.41 -17.88
C ASP A 336 0.34 -20.21 -18.87
N LYS A 337 -0.27 -21.24 -19.48
CA LYS A 337 0.40 -22.14 -20.43
C LYS A 337 0.94 -21.43 -21.69
N LYS A 338 0.42 -20.25 -22.05
CA LYS A 338 0.83 -19.56 -23.28
C LYS A 338 2.16 -18.85 -23.14
N ILE A 339 2.42 -18.30 -21.95
CA ILE A 339 3.64 -17.57 -21.64
C ILE A 339 4.56 -18.33 -20.68
N ALA A 340 4.14 -19.53 -20.25
CA ALA A 340 4.87 -20.41 -19.35
C ALA A 340 5.33 -19.71 -18.06
N THR A 341 4.43 -18.97 -17.43
CA THR A 341 4.68 -18.33 -16.12
C THR A 341 3.38 -18.14 -15.34
N PHE A 342 3.50 -17.78 -14.06
CA PHE A 342 2.37 -17.46 -13.21
C PHE A 342 1.80 -16.06 -13.50
N ARG A 343 0.50 -15.92 -13.35
CA ARG A 343 -0.21 -14.64 -13.31
C ARG A 343 -1.21 -14.65 -12.15
N PRO A 344 -1.61 -13.48 -11.63
CA PRO A 344 -2.69 -13.43 -10.65
C PRO A 344 -3.94 -14.13 -11.19
N ALA A 345 -4.58 -14.94 -10.34
CA ALA A 345 -5.85 -15.58 -10.64
C ALA A 345 -7.01 -14.58 -10.49
N ALA A 346 -6.96 -13.51 -11.30
CA ALA A 346 -7.92 -12.42 -11.27
C ALA A 346 -9.36 -12.92 -11.44
N GLN A 347 -10.27 -12.39 -10.62
CA GLN A 347 -11.69 -12.68 -10.69
C GLN A 347 -12.34 -11.90 -11.84
N SER A 348 -13.45 -12.41 -12.37
CA SER A 348 -14.25 -11.77 -13.41
C SER A 348 -15.71 -11.71 -12.99
N LEU A 349 -16.55 -11.00 -13.75
CA LEU A 349 -18.00 -10.99 -13.49
C LEU A 349 -18.62 -12.40 -13.47
N HIS A 350 -18.04 -13.34 -14.21
CA HIS A 350 -18.50 -14.73 -14.25
C HIS A 350 -18.18 -15.53 -12.97
N SER A 351 -17.26 -15.06 -12.13
CA SER A 351 -16.86 -15.74 -10.90
C SER A 351 -17.43 -15.12 -9.62
N LEU A 352 -18.18 -14.01 -9.72
CA LEU A 352 -18.80 -13.33 -8.57
C LEU A 352 -19.73 -14.23 -7.74
N GLY A 353 -20.35 -15.25 -8.36
CA GLY A 353 -21.22 -16.20 -7.66
C GLY A 353 -20.49 -17.35 -6.97
N LYS A 354 -19.16 -17.44 -7.08
CA LYS A 354 -18.37 -18.53 -6.50
C LYS A 354 -17.82 -18.11 -5.14
N ALA A 355 -18.19 -18.84 -4.10
CA ALA A 355 -17.60 -18.63 -2.78
C ALA A 355 -16.12 -19.05 -2.76
N MET A 356 -15.33 -18.41 -1.90
CA MET A 356 -13.88 -18.66 -1.75
C MET A 356 -13.54 -20.16 -1.62
N TRP A 357 -14.25 -20.87 -0.75
CA TRP A 357 -14.02 -22.29 -0.46
C TRP A 357 -14.23 -23.22 -1.67
N GLN A 358 -14.97 -22.78 -2.70
CA GLN A 358 -15.15 -23.56 -3.93
C GLN A 358 -13.88 -23.59 -4.79
N ASN A 359 -12.93 -22.69 -4.54
CA ASN A 359 -11.63 -22.64 -5.21
C ASN A 359 -10.48 -22.89 -4.23
N PHE A 360 -10.69 -23.72 -3.19
CA PHE A 360 -9.71 -23.91 -2.11
C PHE A 360 -8.29 -24.28 -2.61
N GLY A 361 -8.18 -25.05 -3.69
CA GLY A 361 -6.89 -25.40 -4.31
C GLY A 361 -6.10 -24.23 -4.92
N GLN A 362 -6.65 -23.01 -4.97
CA GLN A 362 -5.91 -21.80 -5.32
C GLN A 362 -5.19 -21.17 -4.12
N TYR A 363 -5.57 -21.57 -2.90
CA TYR A 363 -5.08 -21.01 -1.65
C TYR A 363 -4.05 -21.91 -0.97
N VAL A 364 -4.11 -23.22 -1.22
CA VAL A 364 -3.19 -24.21 -0.66
C VAL A 364 -2.72 -25.15 -1.75
N LYS A 365 -1.45 -25.57 -1.69
CA LYS A 365 -0.94 -26.61 -2.58
C LYS A 365 -1.60 -27.96 -2.27
N VAL A 366 -2.43 -28.42 -3.20
CA VAL A 366 -3.06 -29.77 -3.14
C VAL A 366 -2.32 -30.82 -3.96
N THR A 367 -1.41 -30.38 -4.83
CA THR A 367 -0.54 -31.28 -5.61
C THR A 367 0.92 -30.82 -5.55
N GLN A 368 1.86 -31.71 -5.86
CA GLN A 368 3.29 -31.39 -5.99
C GLN A 368 3.64 -30.90 -7.41
N SER A 369 2.72 -30.24 -8.10
CA SER A 369 2.92 -29.71 -9.45
C SER A 369 3.70 -28.39 -9.42
N ASP A 370 4.71 -28.25 -10.27
CA ASP A 370 5.42 -26.97 -10.49
C ASP A 370 4.53 -25.89 -11.12
N GLN A 371 3.32 -26.25 -11.57
CA GLN A 371 2.30 -25.33 -12.10
C GLN A 371 1.30 -24.86 -11.03
N ASP A 372 1.49 -25.28 -9.77
CA ASP A 372 0.70 -24.85 -8.64
C ASP A 372 1.54 -23.93 -7.74
N HIS A 373 0.98 -22.77 -7.40
CA HIS A 373 1.62 -21.79 -6.51
C HIS A 373 0.57 -21.24 -5.56
N GLU A 374 0.73 -21.54 -4.27
CA GLU A 374 -0.10 -20.93 -3.22
C GLU A 374 0.36 -19.49 -2.97
N PRO A 375 -0.47 -18.61 -2.40
CA PRO A 375 -0.01 -17.29 -1.97
C PRO A 375 1.15 -17.43 -0.99
N ASP A 376 2.24 -16.67 -1.15
CA ASP A 376 3.38 -16.79 -0.23
C ASP A 376 3.04 -16.41 1.21
N LEU A 377 1.99 -15.61 1.42
CA LEU A 377 1.44 -15.40 2.76
C LEU A 377 0.96 -16.72 3.39
N VAL A 378 0.33 -17.61 2.63
CA VAL A 378 -0.14 -18.89 3.17
C VAL A 378 1.04 -19.77 3.55
N ARG A 379 2.11 -19.76 2.75
CA ARG A 379 3.37 -20.43 3.08
C ARG A 379 4.02 -19.83 4.34
N TRP A 380 4.08 -18.50 4.44
CA TRP A 380 4.54 -17.80 5.65
C TRP A 380 3.79 -18.25 6.91
N LEU A 381 2.46 -18.36 6.85
CA LEU A 381 1.66 -18.85 7.98
C LEU A 381 1.94 -20.34 8.30
N GLN A 382 2.30 -21.15 7.31
CA GLN A 382 2.75 -22.53 7.53
C GLN A 382 4.11 -22.55 8.23
N ASP A 383 5.05 -21.72 7.79
CA ASP A 383 6.39 -21.62 8.40
C ASP A 383 6.29 -21.18 9.87
N LEU A 384 5.40 -20.23 10.18
CA LEU A 384 5.09 -19.84 11.57
C LEU A 384 4.53 -21.02 12.39
N LYS A 385 3.65 -21.85 11.81
CA LYS A 385 3.11 -23.05 12.49
C LYS A 385 4.16 -24.12 12.72
N ASP A 386 5.05 -24.32 11.76
CA ASP A 386 6.09 -25.33 11.83
C ASP A 386 7.15 -24.98 12.87
N ARG A 387 7.47 -23.68 12.99
CA ARG A 387 8.31 -23.12 14.06
C ARG A 387 7.61 -23.04 15.42
N GLY A 388 6.30 -23.28 15.49
CA GLY A 388 5.52 -23.22 16.73
C GLY A 388 5.22 -21.80 17.22
N LEU A 389 5.38 -20.81 16.35
CA LEU A 389 5.17 -19.39 16.61
C LEU A 389 3.68 -19.00 16.59
N ILE A 390 2.84 -19.81 15.92
CA ILE A 390 1.38 -19.71 15.99
C ILE A 390 0.74 -21.10 16.21
N PRO A 391 -0.49 -21.17 16.76
CA PRO A 391 -1.15 -22.46 17.04
C PRO A 391 -1.38 -23.32 15.79
N ARG A 392 -1.27 -24.65 15.96
CA ARG A 392 -1.50 -25.66 14.90
C ARG A 392 -2.97 -25.99 14.62
N THR A 393 -3.92 -25.33 15.30
CA THR A 393 -5.37 -25.69 15.33
C THR A 393 -5.92 -26.20 14.01
#